data_AF-A0A2I0W296-F1
#
_entry.id   AF-A0A2I0W296-F1
#
_cell.length_a   1.000
_cell.length_b   1.000
_cell.length_c   1.000
_cell.angle_alpha   90.00
_cell.angle_beta   90.00
_cell.angle_gamma   90.00
#
_symmetry.space_group_name_H-M   'P 1'
#
loop_
_entity.id
_entity.type
_entity.pdbx_description
1 polymer ?
#
loop_
_entity_poly.entity_id
_entity_poly.type
_entity_poly.pdbx_seq_one_letter_code
_entity_poly.pdbx_strand_id
1 'polypeptide(L)'
;MKSFITCNNLHEVACVGPKYTWCNNKRGVDRILEKLERCLVNATAFNSSHRLLVKHLTRLASDHCPILFKLLNFIPPNKKVLKFEEVWSSIPASIVVVYKSWNKNTKGDPSQALNDKLKRTLRDLHFWSKAKFKAMNLHKEELKSKVLRL
;
A
#
# COMPACT_ATOMS: atom_id res chain seq x y z
N MET A 1 16.81 -32.03 -6.20
CA MET A 1 16.48 -30.62 -5.88
C MET A 1 15.04 -30.41 -5.39
N LYS A 2 14.00 -30.96 -6.04
CA LYS A 2 12.60 -30.80 -5.56
C LYS A 2 12.40 -31.34 -4.14
N SER A 3 12.92 -32.54 -3.84
CA SER A 3 12.88 -33.13 -2.49
C SER A 3 13.47 -32.21 -1.43
N PHE A 4 14.67 -31.67 -1.68
CA PHE A 4 15.33 -30.72 -0.77
C PHE A 4 14.46 -29.48 -0.49
N ILE A 5 13.87 -28.88 -1.52
CA ILE A 5 13.00 -27.69 -1.39
C ILE A 5 11.78 -28.02 -0.51
N THR A 6 11.13 -29.15 -0.77
CA THR A 6 9.95 -29.59 -0.01
C THR A 6 10.30 -29.95 1.43
N CYS A 7 11.37 -30.73 1.65
CA CYS A 7 11.81 -31.17 2.99
C CYS A 7 12.21 -30.00 3.90
N ASN A 8 12.70 -28.89 3.31
CA ASN A 8 13.13 -27.71 4.06
C ASN A 8 12.07 -26.59 4.06
N ASN A 9 10.85 -26.87 3.57
CA ASN A 9 9.75 -25.90 3.50
C ASN A 9 10.17 -24.57 2.85
N LEU A 10 10.88 -24.68 1.72
CA LEU A 10 11.34 -23.55 0.93
C LEU A 10 10.34 -23.27 -0.20
N HIS A 11 10.10 -21.99 -0.46
CA HIS A 11 9.19 -21.50 -1.48
C HIS A 11 9.97 -20.70 -2.52
N GLU A 12 9.74 -20.97 -3.81
CA GLU A 12 10.32 -20.15 -4.87
C GLU A 12 9.54 -18.85 -5.02
N VAL A 13 10.25 -17.71 -4.99
CA VAL A 13 9.65 -16.39 -5.17
C VAL A 13 9.40 -16.15 -6.66
N ALA A 14 8.21 -15.64 -6.98
CA ALA A 14 7.87 -15.28 -8.35
C ALA A 14 8.82 -14.22 -8.92
N CYS A 15 9.28 -14.45 -10.15
CA CYS A 15 10.21 -13.57 -10.86
C CYS A 15 9.53 -12.83 -12.02
N VAL A 16 9.95 -11.58 -12.26
CA VAL A 16 9.59 -10.78 -13.44
C VAL A 16 10.83 -10.47 -14.27
N GLY A 17 10.66 -10.29 -15.58
CA GLY A 17 11.75 -10.03 -16.53
C GLY A 17 12.07 -11.24 -17.43
N PRO A 18 13.30 -11.35 -17.96
CA PRO A 18 13.70 -12.45 -18.83
C PRO A 18 13.44 -13.82 -18.20
N LYS A 19 12.81 -14.72 -18.98
CA LYS A 19 12.44 -16.08 -18.53
C LYS A 19 13.66 -16.95 -18.19
N TYR A 20 14.74 -16.78 -18.94
CA TYR A 20 15.99 -17.53 -18.81
C TYR A 20 17.05 -16.63 -18.19
N THR A 21 17.81 -17.19 -17.28
CA THR A 21 18.82 -16.49 -16.50
C THR A 21 20.24 -16.77 -17.00
N TRP A 22 20.44 -17.78 -17.83
CA TRP A 22 21.72 -18.09 -18.46
C TRP A 22 21.61 -18.23 -19.98
N CYS A 23 22.69 -17.92 -20.71
CA CYS A 23 22.82 -18.13 -22.15
C CYS A 23 24.26 -18.52 -22.50
N ASN A 24 24.45 -19.53 -23.36
CA ASN A 24 25.78 -19.89 -23.86
C ASN A 24 26.42 -18.85 -24.82
N ASN A 25 25.84 -17.66 -24.96
CA ASN A 25 26.21 -16.58 -25.87
C ASN A 25 26.35 -16.93 -27.36
N LYS A 26 25.86 -18.09 -27.79
CA LYS A 26 25.78 -18.46 -29.22
C LYS A 26 24.55 -17.84 -29.89
N ARG A 27 24.51 -17.92 -31.22
CA ARG A 27 23.44 -17.37 -32.07
C ARG A 27 22.76 -18.50 -32.86
N GLY A 28 21.57 -18.21 -33.37
CA GLY A 28 20.82 -19.14 -34.21
C GLY A 28 20.50 -20.46 -33.49
N VAL A 29 20.66 -21.57 -34.21
CA VAL A 29 20.37 -22.92 -33.75
C VAL A 29 21.28 -23.39 -32.60
N ASP A 30 22.47 -22.81 -32.47
CA ASP A 30 23.42 -23.16 -31.41
C ASP A 30 23.15 -22.45 -30.09
N ARG A 31 22.17 -21.54 -30.05
CA ARG A 31 21.83 -20.78 -28.83
C ARG A 31 21.10 -21.66 -27.84
N ILE A 32 21.68 -21.77 -26.65
CA ILE A 32 21.07 -22.45 -25.50
C ILE A 32 20.74 -21.40 -24.44
N LEU A 33 19.52 -21.48 -23.91
CA LEU A 33 19.01 -20.61 -22.84
C LEU A 33 18.50 -21.49 -21.70
N GLU A 34 18.97 -21.21 -20.49
CA GLU A 34 18.59 -21.99 -19.31
C GLU A 34 18.16 -21.07 -18.16
N LYS A 35 17.33 -21.62 -17.27
CA LYS A 35 16.97 -20.97 -16.00
C LYS A 35 17.71 -21.70 -14.88
N LEU A 36 18.90 -21.23 -14.53
CA LEU A 36 19.76 -21.86 -13.51
C LEU A 36 19.51 -21.27 -12.12
N GLU A 37 19.17 -20.00 -12.06
CA GLU A 37 19.05 -19.25 -10.83
C GLU A 37 17.60 -19.19 -10.36
N ARG A 38 17.42 -19.51 -9.08
CA ARG A 38 16.13 -19.52 -8.39
C ARG A 38 16.31 -18.85 -7.05
N CYS A 39 15.36 -17.99 -6.68
CA CYS A 39 15.34 -17.39 -5.35
C CYS A 39 14.37 -18.19 -4.48
N LEU A 40 14.90 -18.83 -3.44
CA LEU A 40 14.14 -19.63 -2.49
C LEU A 40 14.09 -18.90 -1.15
N VAL A 41 12.93 -18.88 -0.52
CA VAL A 41 12.72 -18.29 0.80
C VAL A 41 12.05 -19.32 1.72
N ASN A 42 12.32 -19.24 3.02
CA ASN A 42 11.61 -20.07 4.00
C ASN A 42 10.17 -19.57 4.21
N ALA A 43 9.36 -20.39 4.86
CA ALA A 43 7.96 -20.05 5.17
C ALA A 43 7.82 -18.75 5.98
N THR A 44 8.74 -18.43 6.89
CA THR A 44 8.69 -17.20 7.69
C THR A 44 8.80 -15.95 6.82
N ALA A 45 9.76 -15.93 5.88
CA ALA A 45 9.92 -14.83 4.93
C ALA A 45 8.76 -14.77 3.92
N PHE A 46 8.30 -15.93 3.45
CA PHE A 46 7.18 -16.04 2.52
C PHE A 46 5.88 -15.46 3.09
N ASN A 47 5.61 -15.72 4.38
CA ASN A 47 4.42 -15.23 5.09
C ASN A 47 4.62 -13.86 5.74
N SER A 48 5.75 -13.18 5.50
CA SER A 48 5.97 -11.86 6.06
C SER A 48 5.00 -10.83 5.48
N SER A 49 4.81 -9.71 6.18
CA SER A 49 4.02 -8.59 5.67
C SER A 49 4.64 -7.93 4.44
N HIS A 50 5.87 -8.27 4.08
CA HIS A 50 6.54 -7.70 2.92
C HIS A 50 6.16 -8.44 1.66
N ARG A 51 5.93 -7.69 0.58
CA ARG A 51 5.80 -8.28 -0.74
C ARG A 51 7.20 -8.55 -1.31
N LEU A 52 7.51 -9.83 -1.50
CA LEU A 52 8.74 -10.27 -2.14
C LEU A 52 8.62 -10.17 -3.66
N LEU A 53 9.63 -9.59 -4.32
CA LEU A 53 9.72 -9.52 -5.77
C LEU A 53 11.13 -9.85 -6.23
N VAL A 54 11.23 -10.82 -7.14
CA VAL A 54 12.48 -11.10 -7.86
C VAL A 54 12.38 -10.48 -9.25
N LYS A 55 13.40 -9.74 -9.67
CA LYS A 55 13.52 -9.23 -11.03
C LYS A 55 14.80 -9.74 -11.68
N HIS A 56 14.65 -10.41 -12.80
CA HIS A 56 15.75 -10.73 -13.71
C HIS A 56 16.07 -9.47 -14.53
N LEU A 57 17.30 -8.99 -14.46
CA LEU A 57 17.77 -7.83 -15.22
C LEU A 57 18.26 -8.23 -16.61
N THR A 58 18.47 -7.27 -17.49
CA THR A 58 18.94 -7.61 -18.85
C THR A 58 20.41 -8.03 -18.80
N ARG A 59 20.77 -9.10 -19.50
CA ARG A 59 22.16 -9.50 -19.72
C ARG A 59 22.86 -8.47 -20.59
N LEU A 60 23.97 -7.91 -20.12
CA LEU A 60 24.75 -6.92 -20.87
C LEU A 60 26.08 -7.50 -21.35
N ALA A 61 26.86 -8.10 -20.45
CA ALA A 61 28.20 -8.61 -20.77
C ALA A 61 28.47 -10.03 -20.23
N SER A 62 27.60 -10.56 -19.37
CA SER A 62 27.72 -11.93 -18.83
C SER A 62 26.71 -12.85 -19.52
N ASP A 63 27.10 -14.12 -19.64
CA ASP A 63 26.20 -15.24 -19.90
C ASP A 63 25.09 -15.39 -18.84
N HIS A 64 25.33 -14.90 -17.62
CA HIS A 64 24.36 -14.83 -16.53
C HIS A 64 23.58 -13.51 -16.47
N CYS A 65 22.32 -13.63 -16.08
CA CYS A 65 21.38 -12.55 -15.82
C CYS A 65 21.51 -12.07 -14.38
N PRO A 66 21.80 -10.79 -14.12
CA PRO A 66 21.78 -10.26 -12.76
C PRO A 66 20.38 -10.39 -12.14
N ILE A 67 20.33 -10.73 -10.85
CA ILE A 67 19.08 -10.92 -10.11
C ILE A 67 18.95 -9.83 -9.07
N LEU A 68 17.84 -9.11 -9.14
CA LEU A 68 17.46 -8.10 -8.17
C LEU A 68 16.34 -8.64 -7.28
N PHE A 69 16.65 -8.88 -6.02
CA PHE A 69 15.67 -9.21 -4.99
C PHE A 69 15.18 -7.94 -4.29
N LYS A 70 13.86 -7.72 -4.25
CA LYS A 70 13.25 -6.59 -3.57
C LYS A 70 12.31 -7.06 -2.47
N LEU A 71 12.56 -6.53 -1.27
CA LEU A 71 11.64 -6.57 -0.16
C LEU A 71 10.78 -5.29 -0.21
N LEU A 72 9.56 -5.40 -0.73
CA LEU A 72 8.66 -4.26 -0.77
C LEU A 72 7.88 -4.21 0.53
N ASN A 73 8.10 -3.17 1.34
CA ASN A 73 7.26 -2.89 2.49
C ASN A 73 5.83 -2.76 2.00
N PHE A 74 4.96 -3.69 2.41
CA PHE A 74 3.53 -3.42 2.38
C PHE A 74 3.30 -2.38 3.46
N ILE A 75 3.43 -1.10 3.11
CA ILE A 75 2.87 -0.03 3.91
C ILE A 75 1.38 -0.15 3.61
N PRO A 76 0.55 -0.74 4.49
CA PRO A 76 -0.89 -0.66 4.28
C PRO A 76 -1.21 0.83 4.08
N PRO A 77 -2.07 1.20 3.13
CA PRO A 77 -2.47 2.59 2.97
C PRO A 77 -2.85 3.08 4.35
N ASN A 78 -2.12 4.08 4.87
CA ASN A 78 -2.30 4.60 6.22
C ASN A 78 -3.80 4.70 6.44
N LYS A 79 -4.37 3.85 7.32
CA LYS A 79 -5.79 3.92 7.63
C LYS A 79 -5.97 5.34 8.13
N LYS A 80 -6.55 6.22 7.32
CA LYS A 80 -6.68 7.64 7.68
C LYS A 80 -7.53 7.68 8.94
N VAL A 81 -6.86 7.83 10.07
CA VAL A 81 -7.51 8.02 11.36
C VAL A 81 -8.09 9.43 11.30
N LEU A 82 -9.42 9.52 11.33
CA LEU A 82 -10.06 10.80 11.54
C LEU A 82 -9.69 11.28 12.94
N LYS A 83 -9.23 12.52 13.04
CA LYS A 83 -8.94 13.19 14.31
C LYS A 83 -9.86 14.39 14.42
N PHE A 84 -10.21 14.74 15.65
CA PHE A 84 -10.93 15.97 15.90
C PHE A 84 -10.00 17.16 15.63
N GLU A 85 -10.48 18.16 14.92
CA GLU A 85 -9.76 19.41 14.71
C GLU A 85 -10.39 20.50 15.57
N GLU A 86 -9.59 21.17 16.40
CA GLU A 86 -10.06 22.21 17.32
C GLU A 86 -10.82 23.35 16.61
N VAL A 87 -10.44 23.66 15.38
CA VAL A 87 -11.14 24.66 14.54
C VAL A 87 -12.62 24.35 14.32
N TRP A 88 -13.06 23.10 14.46
CA TRP A 88 -14.48 22.79 14.37
C TRP A 88 -15.26 23.37 15.56
N SER A 89 -14.66 23.44 16.75
CA SER A 89 -15.25 24.05 17.94
C SER A 89 -15.44 25.56 17.80
N SER A 90 -14.60 26.24 17.04
CA SER A 90 -14.71 27.69 16.84
C SER A 90 -15.78 28.10 15.82
N ILE A 91 -16.38 27.13 15.10
CA ILE A 91 -17.41 27.40 14.10
C ILE A 91 -18.79 27.12 14.71
N PRO A 92 -19.64 28.12 14.97
CA PRO A 92 -20.92 27.92 15.65
C PRO A 92 -21.83 26.86 15.00
N ALA A 93 -21.80 26.75 13.67
CA ALA A 93 -22.60 25.76 12.94
C ALA A 93 -22.20 24.29 13.22
N SER A 94 -21.03 24.01 13.80
CA SER A 94 -20.60 22.66 14.17
C SER A 94 -21.50 22.06 15.27
N ILE A 95 -22.07 22.89 16.15
CA ILE A 95 -22.97 22.44 17.21
C ILE A 95 -24.20 21.70 16.66
N VAL A 96 -24.72 22.18 15.52
CA VAL A 96 -25.87 21.58 14.85
C VAL A 96 -25.51 20.20 14.30
N VAL A 97 -24.29 20.04 13.79
CA VAL A 97 -23.78 18.75 13.30
C VAL A 97 -23.64 17.76 14.44
N VAL A 98 -23.06 18.19 15.56
CA VAL A 98 -22.91 17.38 16.77
C VAL A 98 -24.27 16.94 17.29
N TYR A 99 -25.19 17.88 17.51
CA TYR A 99 -26.54 17.61 18.01
C TYR A 99 -27.28 16.60 17.12
N LYS A 100 -27.29 16.81 15.80
CA LYS A 100 -27.95 15.89 14.85
C LYS A 100 -27.31 14.50 14.85
N SER A 101 -25.99 14.40 14.93
CA SER A 101 -25.29 13.10 14.97
C SER A 101 -25.54 12.35 16.29
N TRP A 102 -25.55 13.07 17.41
CA TRP A 102 -25.67 12.49 18.75
C TRP A 102 -27.05 11.91 19.03
N ASN A 103 -28.10 12.55 18.49
CA ASN A 103 -29.49 12.15 18.66
C ASN A 103 -29.93 11.01 17.73
N LYS A 104 -29.05 10.51 16.86
CA LYS A 104 -29.33 9.29 16.08
C LYS A 104 -29.37 8.07 17.00
N ASN A 105 -30.43 7.28 16.87
CA ASN A 105 -30.60 6.03 17.61
C ASN A 105 -29.39 5.11 17.42
N THR A 106 -28.89 4.57 18.53
CA THR A 106 -27.73 3.66 18.56
C THR A 106 -28.11 2.50 19.45
N LYS A 107 -27.85 1.26 18.99
CA LYS A 107 -28.16 0.02 19.71
C LYS A 107 -26.87 -0.56 20.30
N GLY A 108 -27.00 -1.46 21.28
CA GLY A 108 -25.88 -2.12 21.94
C GLY A 108 -25.72 -1.70 23.39
N ASP A 109 -24.69 -2.22 24.05
CA ASP A 109 -24.37 -1.84 25.42
C ASP A 109 -23.96 -0.35 25.50
N PRO A 110 -24.03 0.28 26.69
CA PRO A 110 -23.72 1.70 26.84
C PRO A 110 -22.33 2.11 26.32
N SER A 111 -21.32 1.25 26.46
CA SER A 111 -19.94 1.54 26.02
C SER A 111 -19.82 1.50 24.49
N GLN A 112 -20.47 0.54 23.84
CA GLN A 112 -20.53 0.44 22.40
C GLN A 112 -21.36 1.59 21.81
N ALA A 113 -22.50 1.92 22.42
CA ALA A 113 -23.34 3.03 22.02
C ALA A 113 -22.60 4.38 22.09
N LEU A 114 -21.82 4.61 23.14
CA LEU A 114 -20.97 5.81 23.27
C LEU A 114 -19.90 5.86 22.17
N ASN A 115 -19.17 4.75 21.96
CA ASN A 115 -18.14 4.67 20.93
C ASN A 115 -18.70 4.93 19.52
N ASP A 116 -19.88 4.40 19.22
CA ASP A 116 -20.53 4.59 17.93
C ASP A 116 -21.02 6.04 17.74
N LYS A 117 -21.56 6.66 18.80
CA LYS A 117 -21.90 8.09 18.80
C LYS A 117 -20.68 8.96 18.54
N LEU A 118 -19.55 8.71 19.21
CA LEU A 118 -18.30 9.44 19.01
C LEU A 118 -17.76 9.26 17.58
N LYS A 119 -17.64 8.02 17.10
CA LYS A 119 -17.14 7.72 15.74
C LYS A 119 -18.00 8.37 14.66
N ARG A 120 -19.32 8.32 14.80
CA ARG A 120 -20.27 8.93 13.86
C ARG A 120 -20.17 10.45 13.87
N THR A 121 -20.11 11.06 15.05
CA THR A 121 -20.02 12.51 15.19
C THR A 121 -18.71 13.05 14.62
N LEU A 122 -17.60 12.36 14.88
CA LEU A 122 -16.30 12.70 14.31
C LEU A 122 -16.32 12.63 12.77
N ARG A 123 -16.97 11.60 12.22
CA ARG A 123 -17.15 11.44 10.78
C ARG A 123 -18.02 12.55 10.18
N ASP A 124 -19.16 12.84 10.80
CA ASP A 124 -20.12 13.85 10.34
C ASP A 124 -19.46 15.24 10.34
N LEU A 125 -18.69 15.58 11.39
CA LEU A 125 -17.90 16.81 11.46
C LEU A 125 -16.83 16.89 10.37
N HIS A 126 -16.09 15.81 10.12
CA HIS A 126 -15.06 15.76 9.09
C HIS A 126 -15.62 16.08 7.70
N PHE A 127 -16.72 15.42 7.32
CA PHE A 127 -17.32 15.62 6.00
C PHE A 127 -18.04 16.95 5.87
N TRP A 128 -18.70 17.40 6.94
CA TRP A 128 -19.29 18.73 6.98
C TRP A 128 -18.24 19.83 6.80
N SER A 129 -17.12 19.75 7.52
CA SER A 129 -16.01 20.71 7.42
C SER A 129 -15.44 20.73 6.00
N LYS A 130 -15.19 19.55 5.41
CA LYS A 130 -14.77 19.46 4.00
C LYS A 130 -15.74 20.09 3.02
N ALA A 131 -17.05 19.89 3.21
CA ALA A 131 -18.07 20.49 2.37
C ALA A 131 -18.10 22.02 2.54
N LYS A 132 -18.08 22.49 3.79
CA LYS A 132 -18.10 23.92 4.14
C LYS A 132 -16.90 24.67 3.54
N PHE A 133 -15.71 24.07 3.60
CA PHE A 133 -14.47 24.66 3.11
C PHE A 133 -14.09 24.21 1.69
N LYS A 134 -15.00 23.61 0.93
CA LYS A 134 -14.71 23.07 -0.41
C LYS A 134 -14.15 24.14 -1.35
N ALA A 135 -14.80 25.30 -1.43
CA ALA A 135 -14.37 26.41 -2.29
C ALA A 135 -12.99 26.94 -1.90
N MET A 136 -12.73 27.13 -0.60
CA MET A 136 -11.43 27.55 -0.09
C MET A 136 -10.33 26.53 -0.38
N ASN A 137 -10.62 25.24 -0.23
CA ASN A 137 -9.69 24.16 -0.56
C ASN A 137 -9.38 24.10 -2.06
N LEU A 138 -10.38 24.31 -2.93
CA LEU A 138 -10.16 24.40 -4.38
C LEU A 138 -9.22 25.56 -4.72
N HIS A 139 -9.49 26.75 -4.17
CA HIS A 139 -8.65 27.93 -4.40
C HIS A 139 -7.20 27.72 -3.89
N LYS A 140 -7.04 27.06 -2.74
CA LYS A 140 -5.72 26.67 -2.22
C LYS A 140 -4.95 25.77 -3.19
N GLU A 141 -5.59 24.77 -3.79
CA GLU A 141 -4.94 23.86 -4.73
C GLU A 141 -4.61 24.54 -6.08
N GLU A 142 -5.45 25.48 -6.53
CA GLU A 142 -5.14 26.33 -7.69
C GLU A 142 -3.89 27.18 -7.44
N LEU A 143 -3.80 27.85 -6.29
CA LEU A 143 -2.64 28.67 -5.92
C LEU A 143 -1.37 27.83 -5.80
N LYS A 144 -1.43 26.66 -5.16
CA LYS A 144 -0.28 25.73 -5.12
C LYS A 144 0.18 25.32 -6.52
N SER A 145 -0.77 25.03 -7.41
CA SER A 145 -0.46 24.65 -8.78
C SER A 145 0.22 25.78 -9.56
N LYS A 146 -0.14 27.05 -9.28
CA LYS A 146 0.56 28.22 -9.85
C LYS A 146 1.99 28.34 -9.32
N VAL A 147 2.21 28.13 -8.03
CA VAL A 147 3.56 28.17 -7.42
C VAL A 147 4.46 27.07 -8.00
N LEU A 148 3.95 25.86 -8.23
CA LEU A 148 4.71 24.74 -8.82
C LEU A 148 5.08 24.94 -10.31
N ARG A 149 4.49 25.94 -10.97
CA ARG A 149 4.75 26.28 -12.37
C ARG A 149 5.73 27.46 -12.52
N LEU A 150 6.11 28.10 -11.41
CA LEU A 150 7.21 29.07 -11.34
C LEU A 150 8.52 28.33 -11.10
#